data_AF-A0A4S8L6V5-F1
#
_entry.id   AF-A0A4S8L6V5-F1
#
_cell.length_a   1.000
_cell.length_b   1.000
_cell.length_c   1.000
_cell.angle_alpha   90.00
_cell.angle_beta   90.00
_cell.angle_gamma   90.00
#
_symmetry.space_group_name_H-M   'P 1'
#
loop_
_entity.id
_entity.type
_entity.pdbx_description
1 polymer ?
#
loop_
_entity_poly.entity_id
_entity_poly.type
_entity_poly.pdbx_seq_one_letter_code
_entity_poly.pdbx_strand_id
1 'polypeptide(L)'
;MDHDKKDEVPMSFHDLHLLGNTAVLQIIITPRAYKHNKSFSWDFRLVSIKVLGKKHESLALSPSKAVQKHKPVFLSDAQSAAKRPKLT
;
A
#
# COMPACT_ATOMS: atom_id res chain seq x y z
N MET A 1 33.80 -19.13 2.32
CA MET A 1 32.33 -18.92 2.36
C MET A 1 32.09 -17.62 1.64
N ASP A 2 32.21 -17.65 0.32
CA ASP A 2 31.98 -16.48 -0.53
C ASP A 2 30.48 -16.23 -0.57
N HIS A 3 30.04 -15.17 0.10
CA HIS A 3 28.71 -14.63 -0.16
C HIS A 3 28.75 -14.09 -1.59
N ASP A 4 28.19 -14.86 -2.53
CA ASP A 4 27.92 -14.40 -3.88
C ASP A 4 27.37 -12.98 -3.81
N LYS A 5 28.12 -12.03 -4.37
CA LYS A 5 27.66 -10.67 -4.54
C LYS A 5 26.44 -10.78 -5.46
N LYS A 6 25.24 -10.66 -4.89
CA LYS A 6 24.02 -10.55 -5.69
C LYS A 6 24.22 -9.36 -6.60
N ASP A 7 24.38 -9.62 -7.89
CA ASP A 7 24.52 -8.57 -8.89
C ASP A 7 23.32 -7.64 -8.79
N GLU A 8 23.56 -6.44 -8.27
CA GLU A 8 22.56 -5.40 -8.15
C GLU A 8 22.35 -4.79 -9.53
N VAL A 9 21.54 -5.46 -10.36
CA VAL A 9 21.17 -4.94 -11.68
C VAL A 9 20.13 -3.83 -11.47
N PRO A 10 20.41 -2.58 -11.87
CA PRO A 10 19.43 -1.52 -11.80
C PRO A 10 18.28 -1.85 -12.76
N MET A 11 17.06 -1.91 -12.22
CA MET A 11 15.85 -2.15 -13.00
C MET A 11 15.17 -0.83 -13.33
N SER A 12 14.75 -0.66 -14.60
CA SER A 12 13.96 0.50 -15.02
C SER A 12 12.58 0.47 -14.35
N PHE A 13 12.02 1.65 -14.04
CA PHE A 13 10.63 1.75 -13.56
C PHE A 13 9.63 1.13 -14.53
N HIS A 14 9.90 1.22 -15.83
CA HIS A 14 9.04 0.64 -16.86
C HIS A 14 8.97 -0.88 -16.76
N ASP A 15 10.01 -1.54 -16.22
CA ASP A 15 10.07 -2.99 -16.10
C ASP A 15 9.47 -3.50 -14.78
N LEU A 16 9.01 -2.59 -13.91
CA LEU A 16 8.43 -2.94 -12.62
C LEU A 16 7.16 -3.80 -12.76
N HIS A 17 6.41 -3.62 -13.84
CA HIS A 17 5.20 -4.42 -14.11
C HIS A 17 5.52 -5.90 -14.40
N LEU A 18 6.76 -6.23 -14.78
CA LEU A 18 7.22 -7.59 -14.99
C LEU A 18 7.46 -8.32 -13.65
N LEU A 19 7.63 -7.57 -12.56
CA LEU A 19 7.74 -8.13 -11.23
C LEU A 19 6.34 -8.52 -10.73
N GLY A 20 6.10 -9.82 -10.60
CA GLY A 20 4.86 -10.32 -10.03
C GLY A 20 4.62 -9.80 -8.61
N ASN A 21 3.37 -9.88 -8.14
CA ASN A 21 2.91 -9.33 -6.84
C ASN A 21 3.67 -9.84 -5.60
N THR A 22 4.52 -10.85 -5.75
CA THR A 22 5.37 -11.42 -4.71
C THR A 22 6.69 -10.67 -4.56
N ALA A 23 7.08 -9.79 -5.48
CA ALA A 23 8.36 -9.10 -5.40
C ALA A 23 8.45 -8.17 -4.17
N VAL A 24 9.58 -8.22 -3.48
CA VAL A 24 9.92 -7.29 -2.39
C VAL A 24 10.87 -6.25 -2.97
N LEU A 25 10.47 -4.98 -2.85
CA LEU A 25 11.15 -3.86 -3.46
C LEU A 25 11.56 -2.87 -2.40
N GLN A 26 12.79 -2.40 -2.49
CA GLN A 26 13.26 -1.20 -1.84
C GLN A 26 13.17 -0.06 -2.85
N ILE A 27 12.36 0.95 -2.55
CA ILE A 27 12.13 2.10 -3.42
C ILE A 27 12.78 3.31 -2.76
N ILE A 28 13.69 3.97 -3.46
CA ILE A 28 14.31 5.22 -3.03
C ILE A 28 13.64 6.36 -3.78
N ILE A 29 12.95 7.22 -3.04
CA ILE A 29 12.28 8.42 -3.55
C ILE A 29 12.89 9.68 -2.92
N THR A 30 12.92 10.75 -3.69
CA THR A 30 13.32 12.07 -3.19
C THR A 30 12.12 13.01 -3.26
N PRO A 31 11.69 13.59 -2.13
CA PRO A 31 10.68 14.62 -2.15
C PRO A 31 11.26 15.85 -2.83
N ARG A 32 10.45 16.47 -3.69
CA ARG A 32 10.78 17.72 -4.33
C ARG A 32 9.60 18.65 -4.15
N ALA A 33 9.90 19.87 -3.74
CA ALA A 33 8.93 20.93 -3.75
C ALA A 33 9.05 21.69 -5.07
N TYR A 34 7.91 22.02 -5.67
CA TYR A 34 7.87 22.80 -6.89
C TYR A 34 6.72 23.80 -6.85
N LYS A 35 6.89 24.87 -7.60
CA LYS A 35 5.86 25.88 -7.80
C LYS A 35 5.19 25.62 -9.14
N HIS A 36 3.90 25.37 -9.13
CA HIS A 36 3.10 25.19 -10.33
C HIS A 36 1.93 26.15 -10.29
N ASN A 37 1.75 26.97 -11.33
CA ASN A 37 0.65 27.93 -11.42
C ASN A 37 0.39 28.75 -10.14
N LYS A 38 1.47 29.26 -9.52
CA LYS A 38 1.46 30.06 -8.28
C LYS A 38 1.11 29.30 -6.99
N SER A 39 0.73 28.02 -7.03
CA SER A 39 0.64 27.18 -5.84
C SER A 39 1.94 26.43 -5.57
N PHE A 40 2.23 26.21 -4.29
CA PHE A 40 3.34 25.36 -3.85
C PHE A 40 2.82 23.93 -3.73
N SER A 41 3.52 22.98 -4.31
CA SER A 41 3.15 21.57 -4.31
C SER A 41 4.38 20.70 -4.13
N TRP A 42 4.15 19.44 -3.77
CA TRP A 42 5.18 18.46 -3.54
C TRP A 42 5.03 17.31 -4.54
N ASP A 43 6.10 16.94 -5.22
CA ASP A 43 6.24 15.70 -5.98
C ASP A 43 7.24 14.77 -5.29
N PHE A 44 7.11 13.47 -5.51
CA PHE A 44 8.11 12.48 -5.11
C PHE A 44 8.74 11.93 -6.37
N ARG A 45 10.03 12.19 -6.56
CA ARG A 45 10.77 11.66 -7.70
C ARG A 45 11.34 10.31 -7.33
N LEU A 46 11.10 9.33 -8.18
CA LEU A 46 11.71 8.02 -8.07
C LEU A 46 13.18 8.12 -8.47
N VAL A 47 14.08 7.74 -7.57
CA VAL A 47 15.53 7.74 -7.82
C VAL A 47 16.01 6.35 -8.19
N SER A 48 15.62 5.35 -7.41
CA SER A 48 15.99 3.96 -7.69
C SER A 48 15.00 2.97 -7.13
N ILE A 49 14.99 1.78 -7.75
CA ILE A 49 14.25 0.62 -7.31
C ILE A 49 15.26 -0.52 -7.19
N LYS A 50 15.29 -1.18 -6.04
CA LYS A 50 16.12 -2.34 -5.77
C LYS A 50 15.24 -3.52 -5.41
N VAL A 51 15.42 -4.64 -6.11
CA VAL A 51 14.70 -5.88 -5.83
C VAL A 51 15.42 -6.61 -4.71
N LEU A 52 14.78 -6.74 -3.55
CA LEU A 52 15.36 -7.44 -2.39
C LEU A 52 15.13 -8.95 -2.45
N GLY A 53 14.04 -9.38 -3.09
CA GLY A 53 13.71 -10.80 -3.25
C GLY A 53 12.25 -11.04 -3.62
N LYS A 54 11.78 -12.26 -3.38
CA LYS A 54 10.38 -12.67 -3.56
C LYS A 54 9.81 -13.11 -2.22
N LYS A 55 8.62 -12.63 -1.87
CA LYS A 55 7.79 -13.18 -0.80
C LYS A 55 7.33 -14.57 -1.19
N HIS A 56 7.25 -15.44 -0.19
CA HIS A 56 6.58 -16.72 -0.33
C HIS A 56 5.10 -16.48 -0.68
N GLU A 57 4.54 -17.25 -1.62
CA GLU A 57 3.19 -17.03 -2.18
C GLU A 57 2.09 -16.99 -1.11
N SER A 58 2.27 -17.73 -0.01
CA SER A 58 1.34 -17.72 1.14
C SER A 58 1.21 -16.36 1.84
N LEU A 59 2.20 -15.47 1.70
CA LEU A 59 2.22 -14.13 2.29
C LEU A 59 1.82 -13.03 1.30
N ALA A 60 1.59 -13.37 0.04
CA ALA A 60 1.20 -12.44 -1.03
C ALA A 60 -0.34 -12.32 -1.16
N LEU A 61 -1.05 -12.37 -0.03
CA LEU A 61 -2.47 -12.08 0.03
C LEU A 61 -2.68 -10.56 -0.09
N SER A 62 -3.40 -10.13 -1.14
CA SER A 62 -3.79 -8.73 -1.29
C SER A 62 -4.63 -8.28 -0.09
N PRO A 63 -4.36 -7.12 0.53
CA PRO A 63 -5.16 -6.59 1.64
C PRO A 63 -6.64 -6.51 1.30
N SER A 64 -6.99 -6.24 0.03
CA SER A 64 -8.39 -6.21 -0.43
C SER A 64 -9.13 -7.53 -0.29
N LYS A 65 -8.43 -8.67 -0.22
CA LYS A 65 -9.01 -9.99 0.04
C LYS A 65 -9.13 -10.31 1.53
N ALA A 66 -8.45 -9.55 2.41
CA ALA A 66 -8.51 -9.70 3.86
C ALA A 66 -9.49 -8.71 4.53
N VAL A 67 -9.96 -7.70 3.81
CA VAL A 67 -11.00 -6.78 4.30
C VAL A 67 -12.35 -7.49 4.23
N GLN A 68 -12.83 -7.99 5.37
CA GLN A 68 -14.27 -8.20 5.55
C GLN A 68 -14.95 -6.84 5.42
N LYS A 69 -15.60 -6.59 4.27
CA LYS A 69 -16.45 -5.42 4.11
C LYS A 69 -17.55 -5.52 5.17
N HIS A 70 -17.56 -4.61 6.13
CA HIS A 70 -18.65 -4.52 7.09
C HIS A 70 -19.95 -4.39 6.30
N LYS A 71 -20.90 -5.30 6.56
CA LYS A 71 -22.25 -5.15 6.02
C LYS A 71 -22.83 -3.87 6.64
N PRO A 72 -23.34 -2.91 5.85
CA PRO A 72 -24.06 -1.78 6.41
C PRO A 72 -25.26 -2.34 7.18
N VAL A 73 -25.21 -2.22 8.51
CA VAL A 73 -26.36 -2.48 9.37
C VAL A 73 -27.21 -1.24 9.29
N PHE A 74 -28.21 -1.24 8.41
CA PHE A 74 -29.24 -0.23 8.44
C PHE A 74 -30.12 -0.51 9.65
N LEU A 75 -30.04 0.35 10.66
CA LEU A 75 -31.03 0.41 11.71
C LEU A 75 -32.33 0.87 11.04
N SER A 76 -33.33 -0.01 10.95
CA SER A 76 -34.67 0.43 10.58
C SER A 76 -35.21 1.32 11.70
N ASP A 77 -35.92 2.39 11.34
CA ASP A 77 -36.46 3.38 12.29
C ASP A 77 -37.32 2.75 13.41
N ALA A 78 -37.80 1.52 13.21
CA ALA A 78 -38.50 0.73 14.21
C ALA A 78 -37.65 0.32 15.43
N GLN A 79 -36.32 0.25 15.32
CA GLN A 79 -35.42 -0.10 16.45
C GLN A 79 -34.96 1.13 17.26
N SER A 80 -35.12 2.34 16.72
CA SER A 80 -34.85 3.60 17.44
C SER A 80 -35.84 3.86 18.60
N ALA A 81 -37.00 3.18 18.58
CA ALA A 81 -38.05 3.31 19.59
C ALA A 81 -37.89 2.38 20.82
N ALA A 82 -36.76 1.67 20.95
CA ALA A 82 -36.48 0.90 22.17
C ALA A 82 -36.29 1.87 23.35
N LYS A 83 -37.35 1.99 24.17
CA LYS A 83 -37.43 2.82 25.38
C LYS A 83 -36.12 2.73 26.19
N ARG A 84 -35.47 3.87 26.41
CA ARG A 84 -34.42 4.01 27.44
C ARG A 84 -35.00 3.54 28.78
N PRO A 85 -34.42 2.54 29.47
CA PRO A 85 -34.79 2.29 30.85
C PRO A 85 -34.35 3.49 31.69
N LYS A 86 -35.29 4.10 32.41
CA LYS A 86 -34.98 5.11 33.42
C LYS A 86 -34.21 4.40 34.54
N LEU A 87 -32.98 4.85 34.82
CA LEU A 87 -32.34 4.56 36.10
C LEU A 87 -33.09 5.33 37.19
N THR A 88 -33.75 4.60 38.08
CA THR A 88 -34.13 5.01 39.44
C THR A 88 -33.97 3.79 40.32
#